data_AF-A0AAV7JDT0-F1
#
_entry.id   AF-A0AAV7JDT0-F1
#
_cell.length_a   1.000
_cell.length_b   1.000
_cell.length_c   1.000
_cell.angle_alpha   90.00
_cell.angle_beta   90.00
_cell.angle_gamma   90.00
#
_symmetry.space_group_name_H-M   'P 1'
#
loop_
_entity.id
_entity.type
_entity.pdbx_description
1 polymer ?
#
loop_
_entity_poly.entity_id
_entity_poly.type
_entity_poly.pdbx_seq_one_letter_code
_entity_poly.pdbx_strand_id
1 'polypeptide(L)'
;MESLRRMKDEFESIILTANKFIESQNEKLELLDCDIFLDNSLPLRRYRKKNIMPGDEVPDELPTDALERFNIETFNVIMDTTIQSIERRFRIHEDLYASISYFDPRNFDKIKLQNALPDSALEKVSTLLKQHFPEIKVG
;
A
#
# COMPACT_ATOMS: atom_id res chain seq x y z
N MET A 1 -0.02 -4.26 7.54
CA MET A 1 1.21 -3.78 6.89
C MET A 1 1.89 -4.87 6.08
N GLU A 2 2.14 -6.05 6.66
CA GLU A 2 2.74 -7.18 5.94
C GLU A 2 1.98 -7.61 4.67
N SER A 3 0.64 -7.58 4.67
CA SER A 3 -0.16 -7.85 3.47
C SER A 3 0.11 -6.87 2.32
N LEU A 4 0.26 -5.57 2.63
CA LEU A 4 0.58 -4.54 1.63
C LEU A 4 2.02 -4.67 1.12
N ARG A 5 2.95 -5.11 1.98
CA ARG A 5 4.33 -5.38 1.57
C ARG A 5 4.41 -6.54 0.60
N ARG A 6 3.69 -7.64 0.86
CA ARG A 6 3.63 -8.80 -0.05
C ARG A 6 3.08 -8.45 -1.43
N MET A 7 2.17 -7.48 -1.53
CA MET A 7 1.62 -7.04 -2.82
C MET A 7 2.70 -6.48 -3.75
N LYS A 8 3.85 -6.01 -3.22
CA LYS A 8 4.99 -5.64 -4.08
C LYS A 8 5.56 -6.83 -4.84
N ASP A 9 5.59 -7.99 -4.19
CA ASP A 9 6.12 -9.23 -4.77
C ASP A 9 5.13 -9.84 -5.80
N GLU A 10 3.89 -9.36 -5.84
CA GLU A 10 2.83 -9.84 -6.73
C GLU A 10 2.80 -9.09 -8.08
N PHE A 11 3.74 -8.18 -8.35
CA PHE A 11 3.75 -7.37 -9.58
C PHE A 11 3.61 -8.21 -10.86
N GLU A 12 4.39 -9.28 -11.00
CA GLU A 12 4.34 -10.19 -12.15
C GLU A 12 2.97 -10.85 -12.31
N SER A 13 2.36 -11.25 -11.20
CA SER A 13 1.02 -11.85 -11.19
C SER A 13 -0.05 -10.85 -11.64
N ILE A 14 0.07 -9.59 -11.20
CA ILE A 14 -0.83 -8.50 -11.58
C ILE A 14 -0.73 -8.24 -13.08
N ILE A 15 0.48 -8.13 -13.62
CA ILE A 15 0.72 -7.89 -15.06
C ILE A 15 0.18 -9.06 -15.89
N LEU A 16 0.45 -10.29 -15.49
CA LEU A 16 -0.07 -11.48 -16.17
C LEU A 16 -1.60 -11.51 -16.18
N THR A 17 -2.23 -11.12 -15.07
CA THR A 17 -3.69 -11.05 -14.99
C THR A 17 -4.26 -9.93 -15.85
N ALA A 18 -3.59 -8.76 -15.89
CA ALA A 18 -3.97 -7.64 -16.73
C ALA A 18 -3.89 -7.99 -18.22
N ASN A 19 -2.82 -8.66 -18.66
CA ASN A 19 -2.65 -9.09 -20.05
C ASN A 19 -3.74 -10.09 -20.46
N LYS A 20 -4.02 -11.10 -19.63
CA LYS A 20 -5.13 -12.05 -19.87
C LYS A 20 -6.49 -11.35 -19.97
N PHE A 21 -6.71 -10.33 -19.14
CA PHE A 21 -7.91 -9.52 -19.22
C PHE A 21 -8.02 -8.81 -20.57
N ILE A 22 -6.93 -8.16 -21.01
CA ILE A 22 -6.88 -7.45 -22.30
C ILE A 22 -7.15 -8.41 -23.47
N GLU A 23 -6.49 -9.57 -23.48
CA GLU A 23 -6.72 -10.63 -24.47
C GLU A 23 -8.20 -11.04 -24.50
N SER A 24 -8.77 -11.37 -23.34
CA SER A 24 -10.18 -11.77 -23.24
C SER A 24 -11.17 -10.69 -23.66
N GLN A 25 -10.84 -9.41 -23.43
CA GLN A 25 -11.70 -8.31 -23.88
C GLN A 25 -11.56 -8.04 -25.37
N ASN A 26 -10.36 -8.11 -25.94
CA ASN A 26 -10.15 -7.93 -27.38
C ASN A 26 -10.90 -9.01 -28.17
N GLU A 27 -10.86 -10.28 -27.73
CA GLU A 27 -11.67 -11.36 -28.33
C GLU A 27 -13.17 -11.03 -28.34
N LYS A 28 -13.69 -10.46 -27.25
CA LYS A 28 -15.10 -10.06 -27.14
C LYS A 28 -15.43 -8.86 -28.04
N LEU A 29 -14.53 -7.91 -28.16
CA LEU A 29 -14.71 -6.73 -29.00
C LEU A 29 -14.71 -7.11 -30.48
N GLU A 30 -13.85 -8.03 -30.89
CA GLU A 30 -13.85 -8.62 -32.24
C GLU A 30 -15.17 -9.35 -32.55
N LEU A 31 -15.67 -10.16 -31.61
CA LEU A 31 -16.97 -10.84 -31.74
C LEU A 31 -18.16 -9.88 -31.88
N LEU A 32 -18.06 -8.68 -31.29
CA LEU A 32 -19.08 -7.64 -31.32
C LEU A 32 -18.92 -6.67 -32.49
N ASP A 33 -17.95 -6.89 -33.39
CA ASP A 33 -17.59 -6.00 -34.51
C ASP A 33 -17.38 -4.55 -34.05
N CYS A 34 -16.77 -4.40 -32.87
CA CYS A 34 -16.45 -3.10 -32.29
C CYS A 34 -15.08 -2.63 -32.77
N ASP A 35 -15.00 -1.41 -33.30
CA ASP A 35 -13.75 -0.79 -33.78
C ASP A 35 -12.89 -0.21 -32.63
N ILE A 36 -12.90 -0.90 -31.48
CA ILE A 36 -12.17 -0.54 -30.28
C ILE A 36 -11.17 -1.66 -30.00
N PHE A 37 -9.92 -1.29 -29.75
CA PHE A 37 -8.86 -2.22 -29.40
C PHE A 37 -8.18 -1.77 -28.11
N LEU A 38 -8.03 -2.71 -27.16
CA LEU A 38 -7.26 -2.47 -25.94
C LEU A 38 -5.79 -2.80 -26.20
N ASP A 39 -4.95 -1.78 -26.07
CA ASP A 39 -3.50 -1.92 -26.14
C ASP A 39 -2.97 -2.67 -24.91
N ASN A 40 -2.08 -3.64 -25.13
CA ASN A 40 -1.42 -4.41 -24.08
C ASN A 40 0.00 -3.91 -23.78
N SER A 41 0.46 -2.89 -24.50
CA SER A 41 1.80 -2.33 -24.33
C SER A 41 1.79 -1.09 -23.44
N LEU A 42 2.84 -0.96 -22.62
CA LEU A 42 3.08 0.26 -21.86
C LEU A 42 3.63 1.35 -22.80
N PRO A 43 3.24 2.62 -22.59
CA PRO A 43 3.66 3.70 -23.47
C PRO A 43 5.19 3.87 -23.44
N LEU A 44 5.81 3.79 -24.62
CA LEU A 44 7.24 4.03 -24.79
C LEU A 44 7.57 5.50 -24.56
N ARG A 45 8.02 5.83 -23.35
CA ARG A 45 8.46 7.19 -23.01
C ARG A 45 9.88 7.42 -23.52
N ARG A 46 10.06 8.33 -24.49
CA ARG A 46 11.38 8.69 -25.01
C ARG A 46 12.26 9.24 -23.87
N TYR A 47 13.32 8.52 -23.54
CA TYR A 47 14.28 8.96 -22.53
C TYR A 47 15.33 9.87 -23.16
N ARG A 48 15.55 11.04 -22.55
CA ARG A 48 16.63 11.94 -22.94
C ARG A 48 17.83 11.62 -22.05
N LYS A 49 18.79 10.83 -22.56
CA LYS A 49 20.09 10.67 -21.91
C LYS A 49 20.78 12.03 -21.87
N LYS A 50 21.16 12.48 -20.67
CA LYS A 50 22.08 13.62 -20.53
C LYS A 50 23.48 13.14 -20.93
N ASN A 51 24.21 13.99 -21.64
CA ASN A 51 25.63 13.73 -21.87
C ASN A 51 26.36 13.84 -20.53
N ILE A 52 27.14 12.82 -20.20
CA ILE A 52 27.96 12.74 -18.99
C ILE A 52 29.35 13.24 -19.36
N MET A 53 29.86 14.21 -18.62
CA MET A 53 31.23 14.72 -18.75
C MET A 53 32.17 14.06 -17.73
N PRO A 54 33.49 14.03 -17.99
CA PRO A 54 34.45 13.57 -17.00
C PRO A 54 34.35 14.39 -15.71
N GLY A 55 34.07 13.73 -14.59
CA GLY A 55 33.88 14.37 -13.29
C GLY A 55 32.43 14.54 -12.84
N ASP A 56 31.45 14.24 -13.70
CA ASP A 56 30.04 14.21 -13.32
C ASP A 56 29.72 12.99 -12.44
N GLU A 57 28.90 13.19 -11.41
CA GLU A 57 28.23 12.09 -10.71
C GLU A 57 27.17 11.50 -11.64
N VAL A 58 27.35 10.22 -12.00
CA VAL A 58 26.43 9.51 -12.88
C VAL A 58 25.24 9.01 -12.04
N PRO A 59 24.00 9.46 -12.30
CA PRO A 59 22.84 8.90 -11.63
C PRO A 59 22.61 7.46 -12.08
N ASP A 60 21.96 6.66 -11.24
CA ASP A 60 21.58 5.28 -11.58
C ASP A 60 20.84 5.24 -12.92
N GLU A 61 21.33 4.40 -13.85
CA GLU A 61 20.68 4.23 -15.14
C GLU A 61 19.34 3.52 -14.95
N LEU A 62 18.29 4.08 -15.53
CA LEU A 62 16.98 3.48 -15.55
C LEU A 62 16.93 2.31 -16.55
N PRO A 63 16.11 1.28 -16.30
CA PRO A 63 15.87 0.23 -17.26
C PRO A 63 15.37 0.78 -18.59
N THR A 64 15.83 0.16 -19.67
CA THR A 64 15.34 0.48 -21.03
C THR A 64 13.99 -0.19 -21.28
N ASP A 65 13.73 -1.33 -20.62
CA ASP A 65 12.45 -2.02 -20.70
C ASP A 65 11.33 -1.22 -20.02
N ALA A 66 10.21 -1.06 -20.73
CA ALA A 66 9.09 -0.22 -20.27
C ALA A 66 8.38 -0.83 -19.05
N LEU A 67 8.32 -2.16 -18.97
CA LEU A 67 7.66 -2.89 -17.89
C LEU A 67 8.49 -2.83 -16.61
N GLU A 68 9.78 -3.13 -16.70
CA GLU A 68 10.73 -3.02 -15.60
C GLU A 68 10.79 -1.59 -15.07
N ARG A 69 10.81 -0.61 -15.97
CA ARG A 69 10.77 0.79 -15.60
C ARG A 69 9.48 1.17 -14.90
N PHE A 70 8.32 0.71 -15.38
CA PHE A 70 7.04 0.94 -14.72
C PHE A 70 7.02 0.31 -13.32
N ASN A 71 7.56 -0.89 -13.17
CA ASN A 71 7.70 -1.56 -11.87
C ASN A 71 8.48 -0.68 -10.89
N ILE A 72 9.66 -0.21 -11.29
CA ILE A 72 10.57 0.56 -10.43
C ILE A 72 10.05 1.98 -10.16
N GLU A 73 9.80 2.76 -11.21
CA GLU A 73 9.51 4.20 -11.08
C GLU A 73 8.08 4.49 -10.63
N THR A 74 7.14 3.58 -10.91
CA THR A 74 5.71 3.83 -10.66
C THR A 74 5.15 2.89 -9.62
N PHE A 75 5.14 1.59 -9.88
CA PHE A 75 4.47 0.62 -9.02
C PHE A 75 5.09 0.58 -7.62
N ASN A 76 6.41 0.39 -7.53
CA ASN A 76 7.12 0.35 -6.25
C ASN A 76 7.03 1.67 -5.49
N VAL A 77 7.16 2.80 -6.19
CA VAL A 77 7.04 4.14 -5.59
C VAL A 77 5.65 4.34 -4.99
N ILE A 78 4.57 3.97 -5.71
CA ILE A 78 3.21 4.08 -5.19
C ILE A 78 3.02 3.17 -3.97
N MET A 79 3.50 1.93 -4.03
CA MET A 79 3.39 0.99 -2.92
C MET A 79 4.15 1.47 -1.68
N ASP A 80 5.39 1.95 -1.84
CA ASP A 80 6.18 2.51 -0.74
C ASP A 80 5.54 3.75 -0.16
N THR A 81 5.08 4.66 -1.02
CA THR A 81 4.41 5.89 -0.57
C THR A 81 3.15 5.56 0.22
N THR A 82 2.38 4.56 -0.24
CA THR A 82 1.16 4.11 0.44
C THR A 82 1.50 3.50 1.80
N ILE A 83 2.48 2.60 1.86
CA ILE A 83 2.97 1.98 3.09
C ILE A 83 3.45 3.05 4.08
N GLN A 84 4.34 3.94 3.65
CA GLN A 84 4.88 5.00 4.49
C GLN A 84 3.81 5.99 4.97
N SER A 85 2.84 6.30 4.11
CA SER A 85 1.71 7.19 4.46
C SER A 85 0.85 6.56 5.56
N ILE A 86 0.53 5.27 5.44
CA ILE A 86 -0.20 4.53 6.47
C ILE A 86 0.63 4.47 7.76
N GLU A 87 1.89 4.05 7.68
CA GLU A 87 2.77 3.98 8.85
C GLU A 87 2.86 5.33 9.56
N ARG A 88 3.12 6.42 8.84
CA ARG A 88 3.19 7.76 9.43
C ARG A 88 1.89 8.16 10.11
N ARG A 89 0.73 7.88 9.52
CA ARG A 89 -0.58 8.25 10.08
C ARG A 89 -0.91 7.48 11.36
N PHE A 90 -0.61 6.18 11.38
CA PHE A 90 -1.03 5.32 12.49
C PHE A 90 0.02 5.19 13.60
N ARG A 91 1.31 5.36 13.30
CA ARG A 91 2.41 5.20 14.27
C ARG A 91 2.41 6.25 15.38
N ILE A 92 1.98 7.49 15.09
CA ILE A 92 1.92 8.57 16.09
C ILE A 92 0.96 8.23 17.24
N HIS A 93 -0.09 7.46 16.94
CA HIS A 93 -1.14 7.09 17.89
C HIS A 93 -1.27 5.59 18.07
N GLU A 94 -0.17 4.84 17.87
CA GLU A 94 -0.16 3.38 17.92
C GLU A 94 -0.75 2.85 19.22
N ASP A 95 -0.31 3.38 20.36
CA ASP A 95 -0.82 3.01 21.69
C ASP A 95 -2.33 3.26 21.82
N LEU A 96 -2.83 4.36 21.26
CA LEU A 96 -4.24 4.70 21.30
C LEU A 96 -5.07 3.74 20.43
N TYR A 97 -4.57 3.41 19.23
CA TYR A 97 -5.24 2.44 18.37
C TYR A 97 -5.22 1.03 18.96
N ALA A 98 -4.12 0.65 19.63
CA ALA A 98 -4.05 -0.60 20.40
C ALA A 98 -5.09 -0.60 21.53
N SER A 99 -5.18 0.46 22.32
CA SER A 99 -6.22 0.59 23.35
C SER A 99 -7.64 0.54 22.78
N ILE A 100 -7.89 1.23 21.66
CA ILE A 100 -9.20 1.24 21.01
C ILE A 100 -9.58 -0.14 20.46
N SER A 101 -8.59 -0.94 20.03
CA SER A 101 -8.82 -2.29 19.51
C SER A 101 -9.50 -3.23 20.52
N TYR A 102 -9.34 -2.97 21.82
CA TYR A 102 -10.03 -3.72 22.88
C TYR A 102 -11.52 -3.40 22.99
N PHE A 103 -11.99 -2.30 22.40
CA PHE A 103 -13.41 -1.96 22.32
C PHE A 103 -14.08 -2.52 21.07
N ASP A 104 -13.32 -3.13 20.14
CA ASP A 104 -13.89 -3.78 18.95
C ASP A 104 -14.44 -5.17 19.32
N PRO A 105 -15.76 -5.41 19.20
CA PRO A 105 -16.39 -6.69 19.55
C PRO A 105 -15.77 -7.88 18.81
N ARG A 106 -15.21 -7.66 17.62
CA ARG A 106 -14.55 -8.71 16.82
C ARG A 106 -13.30 -9.26 17.49
N ASN A 107 -12.73 -8.54 18.45
CA ASN A 107 -11.56 -8.96 19.20
C ASN A 107 -11.91 -9.60 20.56
N PHE A 108 -13.18 -9.57 20.99
CA PHE A 108 -13.57 -10.03 22.33
C PHE A 108 -13.28 -11.52 22.54
N ASP A 109 -13.48 -12.35 21.53
CA ASP A 109 -13.18 -13.78 21.62
C ASP A 109 -11.67 -14.04 21.79
N LYS A 110 -10.82 -13.24 21.13
CA LYS A 110 -9.36 -13.33 21.27
C LYS A 110 -8.90 -12.90 22.66
N ILE A 111 -9.51 -11.84 23.20
CA ILE A 111 -9.22 -11.35 24.56
C ILE A 111 -9.62 -12.40 25.60
N LYS A 112 -10.79 -13.02 25.43
CA LYS A 112 -11.24 -14.13 26.29
C LYS A 112 -10.31 -15.34 26.20
N LEU A 113 -9.88 -15.73 25.00
CA LEU A 113 -8.97 -16.87 24.80
C LEU A 113 -7.59 -16.64 25.45
N GLN A 114 -7.10 -15.41 25.46
CA GLN A 114 -5.83 -15.05 26.10
C GLN A 114 -5.95 -14.87 27.62
N ASN A 115 -7.17 -14.91 28.18
CA ASN A 115 -7.47 -14.79 29.61
C ASN A 115 -6.84 -13.57 30.33
N ALA A 116 -6.39 -12.56 29.59
CA ALA A 116 -5.79 -11.37 30.17
C ALA A 116 -5.92 -10.19 29.22
N LEU A 117 -6.43 -9.09 29.77
CA LEU A 117 -6.18 -7.76 29.23
C LEU A 117 -4.84 -7.30 29.82
N PRO A 118 -3.88 -6.79 29.04
CA PRO A 118 -2.69 -6.18 29.62
C PRO A 118 -3.05 -5.05 30.59
N ASP A 119 -2.29 -4.87 31.67
CA ASP A 119 -2.55 -3.80 32.64
C ASP A 119 -2.53 -2.40 31.98
N SER A 120 -1.70 -2.23 30.95
CA SER A 120 -1.58 -1.00 30.18
C SER A 120 -2.67 -0.79 29.11
N ALA A 121 -3.56 -1.76 28.91
CA ALA A 121 -4.46 -1.81 27.75
C ALA A 121 -5.35 -0.56 27.58
N LEU A 122 -5.79 0.05 28.68
CA LEU A 122 -6.71 1.19 28.68
C LEU A 122 -6.09 2.48 29.25
N GLU A 123 -4.81 2.47 29.60
CA GLU A 123 -4.14 3.62 30.23
C GLU A 123 -4.19 4.87 29.34
N LYS A 124 -3.94 4.72 28.03
CA LYS A 124 -3.92 5.85 27.10
C LYS A 124 -5.30 6.49 26.96
N VAL A 125 -6.34 5.66 26.86
CA VAL A 125 -7.74 6.11 26.78
C VAL A 125 -8.15 6.78 28.09
N SER A 126 -7.83 6.17 29.25
CA SER A 126 -8.08 6.76 30.58
C SER A 126 -7.44 8.15 30.72
N THR A 127 -6.19 8.30 30.28
CA THR A 127 -5.47 9.58 30.32
C THR A 127 -6.15 10.65 29.46
N LEU A 128 -6.55 10.30 28.23
CA LEU A 128 -7.23 11.23 27.33
C LEU A 128 -8.62 11.60 27.81
N LEU A 129 -9.37 10.66 28.40
CA LEU A 129 -10.67 10.93 28.99
C LEU A 129 -10.55 11.92 30.15
N LYS A 130 -9.58 11.75 31.04
CA LYS A 130 -9.32 12.69 32.14
C LYS A 130 -8.92 14.08 31.63
N GLN A 131 -8.16 14.16 30.55
CA GLN A 131 -7.70 15.42 29.98
C GLN A 131 -8.82 16.21 29.29
N HIS A 132 -9.71 15.53 28.56
CA HIS A 132 -10.73 16.18 27.73
C HIS A 132 -12.14 16.16 28.31
N PHE A 133 -12.41 15.29 29.29
CA PHE A 133 -13.69 15.13 29.96
C PHE A 133 -13.50 14.96 31.49
N PRO A 134 -13.06 16.03 32.19
CA PRO A 134 -12.66 15.95 33.60
C PRO A 134 -13.83 15.57 34.54
N GLU A 135 -15.07 15.78 34.11
CA GLU A 135 -16.30 15.33 34.78
C GLU A 135 -16.46 13.80 34.84
N ILE A 136 -15.77 13.04 33.98
CA ILE A 136 -15.82 11.57 33.99
C ILE A 136 -14.88 11.04 35.08
N LYS A 137 -15.46 10.50 36.16
CA LYS A 137 -14.70 9.77 37.18
C LYS A 137 -14.30 8.40 36.65
N VAL A 138 -13.09 8.28 36.13
CA VAL A 138 -12.49 6.98 35.80
C VAL A 138 -12.00 6.37 37.12
N GLY A 139 -12.65 5.27 37.54
CA GLY A 139 -12.36 4.55 38.79
C GLY A 139 -11.01 3.84 38.79
#